data_AF-A0A353XZN2-F1
#
_entry.id   AF-A0A353XZN2-F1
#
_cell.length_a   1.000
_cell.length_b   1.000
_cell.length_c   1.000
_cell.angle_alpha   90.00
_cell.angle_beta   90.00
_cell.angle_gamma   90.00
#
_symmetry.space_group_name_H-M   'P 1'
#
loop_
_entity.id
_entity.type
_entity.pdbx_description
1 polymer ?
#
loop_
_entity_poly.entity_id
_entity_poly.type
_entity_poly.pdbx_seq_one_letter_code
_entity_poly.pdbx_strand_id
1 'polypeptide(L)' 'MTVDEAIQKHGAMTIFEATAEGECGNLTPLRKLGFTVETIDDAETISFAAYDRLTVEEKAANYWEASQDLHKCLPDAANT' A
#
# COMPACT_ATOMS: atom_id res chain seq x y z
N MET A 1 -4.77 -14.25 -4.73
CA MET A 1 -5.38 -14.39 -3.39
C MET A 1 -6.34 -13.23 -3.16
N THR A 2 -7.32 -13.38 -2.27
CA THR A 2 -8.24 -12.30 -1.90
C THR A 2 -7.62 -11.36 -0.84
N VAL A 3 -8.18 -10.16 -0.65
CA VAL A 3 -7.69 -9.22 0.37
C VAL A 3 -7.87 -9.77 1.79
N ASP A 4 -9.00 -10.41 2.10
CA ASP A 4 -9.23 -11.00 3.42
C ASP A 4 -8.23 -12.12 3.73
N GLU A 5 -7.91 -12.99 2.76
CA GLU A 5 -6.87 -14.03 2.90
C GLU A 5 -5.49 -13.40 3.13
N ALA A 6 -5.17 -12.33 2.40
CA ALA A 6 -3.91 -11.61 2.54
C ALA A 6 -3.77 -10.97 3.92
N ILE A 7 -4.82 -10.31 4.40
CA ILE A 7 -4.87 -9.68 5.73
C ILE A 7 -4.72 -10.74 6.83
N GLN A 8 -5.40 -11.88 6.73
CA GLN A 8 -5.27 -12.97 7.70
C GLN A 8 -3.84 -13.51 7.77
N LYS A 9 -3.13 -13.54 6.65
CA LYS A 9 -1.77 -14.10 6.55
C LYS A 9 -0.67 -13.11 6.89
N HIS A 10 -0.82 -11.84 6.52
CA HIS A 10 0.25 -10.84 6.54
C HIS A 10 -0.05 -9.62 7.44
N GLY A 11 -1.30 -9.45 7.88
CA GLY A 11 -1.77 -8.27 8.60
C GLY A 11 -2.13 -7.12 7.65
N ALA A 12 -3.13 -6.32 8.04
CA ALA A 12 -3.66 -5.23 7.22
C ALA A 12 -2.61 -4.13 6.93
N MET A 13 -1.76 -3.78 7.91
CA MET A 13 -0.71 -2.77 7.71
C MET A 13 0.29 -3.19 6.64
N THR A 14 0.76 -4.44 6.66
CA THR A 14 1.68 -4.96 5.64
C THR A 14 1.10 -4.86 4.23
N ILE A 15 -0.20 -5.15 4.06
CA ILE A 15 -0.87 -5.04 2.77
C ILE A 15 -0.95 -3.56 2.36
N PHE A 16 -1.35 -2.68 3.29
CA PHE A 16 -1.49 -1.25 3.05
C PHE A 16 -0.16 -0.56 2.70
N GLU A 17 0.95 -0.93 3.33
CA GLU A 17 2.27 -0.41 2.98
C GLU A 17 2.71 -0.87 1.58
N ALA A 18 2.38 -2.12 1.21
CA ALA A 18 2.68 -2.64 -0.12
C ALA A 18 1.84 -1.97 -1.22
N THR A 19 0.64 -1.46 -0.91
CA THR A 19 -0.16 -0.71 -1.88
C THR A 19 0.40 0.68 -2.17
N ALA A 20 1.12 1.30 -1.22
CA ALA A 20 1.75 2.61 -1.46
C ALA A 20 2.73 2.59 -2.65
N GLU A 21 3.53 1.53 -2.79
CA GLU A 21 4.39 1.34 -3.96
C GLU A 21 3.57 1.04 -5.23
N GLY A 22 2.49 0.27 -5.10
CA GLY A 22 1.57 -0.03 -6.19
C GLY A 22 0.88 1.21 -6.76
N GLU A 23 0.49 2.15 -5.88
CA GLU A 23 -0.09 3.45 -6.19
C GLU A 23 0.92 4.37 -6.90
N CYS A 24 2.22 4.27 -6.59
CA CYS A 24 3.27 4.93 -7.40
C CYS A 24 3.70 4.08 -8.64
N GLY A 25 2.96 3.02 -9.01
CA GLY A 25 3.17 2.24 -10.25
C GLY A 25 4.04 0.98 -10.13
N ASN A 26 4.59 0.68 -8.95
CA ASN A 26 5.34 -0.57 -8.71
C ASN A 26 4.43 -1.65 -8.13
N LEU A 27 3.86 -2.49 -8.99
CA LEU A 27 2.98 -3.60 -8.58
C LEU A 27 3.71 -4.84 -8.06
N THR A 28 5.05 -4.85 -8.07
CA THR A 28 5.84 -6.03 -7.67
C THR A 28 5.62 -6.46 -6.21
N PRO A 29 5.56 -5.55 -5.22
CA PRO A 29 5.31 -5.92 -3.83
C PRO A 29 3.97 -6.64 -3.64
N LEU A 30 2.91 -6.14 -4.27
CA LEU A 30 1.58 -6.78 -4.23
C LEU A 30 1.58 -8.18 -4.87
N ARG A 31 2.31 -8.37 -5.98
CA ARG A 31 2.46 -9.71 -6.59
C ARG A 31 3.21 -10.67 -5.68
N LYS A 32 4.22 -10.22 -4.94
CA LYS A 32 4.95 -11.05 -3.95
C LYS A 32 4.05 -11.50 -2.79
N LEU A 33 3.05 -10.70 -2.45
CA LEU A 33 2.02 -11.05 -1.46
C LEU A 33 0.99 -12.05 -2.03
N GLY A 34 1.02 -12.35 -3.32
CA GLY A 34 0.14 -13.32 -3.97
C GLY A 34 -1.13 -12.71 -4.56
N PHE A 35 -1.18 -11.38 -4.71
CA PHE A 35 -2.23 -10.73 -5.47
C PHE A 35 -2.00 -10.84 -6.98
N THR A 36 -3.09 -10.96 -7.71
CA THR A 36 -3.10 -10.78 -9.17
C THR A 36 -3.50 -9.33 -9.43
N VAL A 37 -2.53 -8.49 -9.78
CA VAL A 37 -2.71 -7.05 -10.04
C VAL A 37 -2.05 -6.65 -11.35
N GLU A 38 -2.75 -5.83 -12.12
CA GLU A 38 -2.35 -5.38 -13.46
C GLU A 38 -2.29 -3.85 -13.55
N THR A 39 -3.07 -3.15 -12.73
CA THR A 39 -3.27 -1.71 -12.79
C THR A 39 -3.00 -1.01 -11.46
N ILE A 40 -2.86 0.31 -11.51
CA ILE A 40 -2.81 1.16 -10.32
C ILE A 40 -4.16 1.10 -9.59
N ASP A 41 -5.28 1.07 -10.31
CA ASP A 41 -6.63 0.96 -9.75
C ASP A 41 -6.81 -0.33 -8.92
N ASP A 42 -6.15 -1.43 -9.31
CA ASP A 42 -6.11 -2.65 -8.49
C ASP A 42 -5.41 -2.41 -7.15
N ALA A 43 -4.30 -1.67 -7.16
CA ALA A 43 -3.56 -1.31 -5.96
C ALA A 43 -4.38 -0.39 -5.05
N GLU A 44 -5.04 0.64 -5.61
CA GLU A 44 -5.93 1.52 -4.86
C GLU A 44 -7.11 0.75 -4.23
N THR A 45 -7.72 -0.17 -4.97
CA THR A 45 -8.83 -1.00 -4.47
C THR A 45 -8.38 -1.85 -3.27
N ILE A 46 -7.19 -2.45 -3.35
CA ILE A 46 -6.61 -3.22 -2.25
C ILE A 46 -6.26 -2.30 -1.07
N SER A 47 -5.75 -1.09 -1.36
CA SER A 47 -5.37 -0.08 -0.37
C SER A 47 -6.55 0.33 0.49
N PHE A 48 -7.68 0.66 -0.14
CA PHE A 48 -8.91 1.01 0.58
C PHE A 48 -9.42 -0.14 1.45
N ALA A 49 -9.39 -1.37 0.92
CA ALA A 49 -9.82 -2.55 1.67
C ALA A 49 -8.90 -2.87 2.85
N ALA A 50 -7.59 -2.70 2.70
CA ALA A 50 -6.63 -2.87 3.78
C ALA A 50 -6.76 -1.77 4.84
N TYR A 51 -6.88 -0.50 4.41
CA TYR A 51 -7.04 0.66 5.29
C TYR A 51 -8.29 0.56 6.17
N ASP A 52 -9.42 0.10 5.62
CA ASP A 52 -10.65 -0.07 6.39
C ASP A 52 -10.47 -1.03 7.59
N ARG A 53 -9.57 -2.01 7.45
CA ARG A 53 -9.26 -3.02 8.47
C ARG A 53 -8.16 -2.64 9.46
N LEU A 54 -7.51 -1.50 9.28
CA LEU A 54 -6.56 -0.96 10.27
C LEU A 54 -7.28 -0.49 11.52
N THR A 55 -6.63 -0.64 12.68
CA THR A 55 -7.06 -0.04 13.93
C THR A 55 -6.94 1.48 13.89
N VAL A 56 -7.56 2.17 14.85
CA VAL A 56 -7.44 3.63 14.95
C VAL A 56 -5.99 4.04 15.21
N GLU A 57 -5.27 3.28 16.03
CA GLU A 57 -3.87 3.50 16.34
C GLU A 57 -2.97 3.31 15.12
N GLU A 58 -3.22 2.28 14.32
CA GLU A 58 -2.50 2.02 13.06
C GLU A 58 -2.73 3.14 12.04
N LYS A 59 -3.98 3.60 11.90
CA LYS A 59 -4.31 4.75 11.04
C LYS A 59 -3.60 6.02 11.51
N ALA A 60 -3.55 6.27 12.81
CA ALA A 60 -2.89 7.44 13.38
C ALA A 60 -1.36 7.39 13.20
N ALA A 61 -0.74 6.22 13.40
CA ALA A 61 0.69 6.01 13.17
C ALA A 61 1.05 6.26 11.69
N ASN A 62 0.29 5.68 10.77
CA ASN A 62 0.51 5.90 9.34
C ASN A 62 0.35 7.37 8.94
N TYR A 63 -0.68 8.07 9.44
CA TYR A 63 -0.86 9.50 9.17
C TYR A 63 0.30 10.34 9.71
N TRP A 64 0.76 10.03 10.93
CA TRP A 64 1.91 10.69 11.53
C TRP A 64 3.18 10.50 10.69
N GLU A 65 3.48 9.28 10.27
CA GLU A 65 4.63 8.99 9.40
C GLU A 65 4.53 9.69 8.05
N ALA A 66 3.36 9.65 7.39
CA ALA A 66 3.13 10.34 6.13
C ALA A 66 3.27 11.86 6.26
N SER A 67 2.87 12.44 7.41
CA SER A 67 3.03 13.87 7.67
C SER A 67 4.49 14.32 7.81
N GLN A 68 5.38 13.40 8.19
CA GLN A 68 6.82 13.67 8.29
C GLN A 68 7.55 13.40 6.96
N ASP A 69 6.94 12.66 6.04
CA ASP A 69 7.55 12.21 4.80
C ASP A 69 6.77 12.73 3.57
N LEU A 70 6.85 14.04 3.33
CA LEU A 70 6.18 14.77 2.25
C LEU A 70 6.66 14.40 0.82
N HIS A 71 7.51 13.38 0.64
CA HIS A 71 8.24 13.14 -0.62
C HIS A 71 8.13 11.74 -1.23
N LYS A 72 7.30 10.83 -0.71
CA LYS A 72 7.31 9.41 -1.12
C LYS A 72 6.98 9.09 -2.59
N CYS A 73 6.29 9.94 -3.36
CA CYS A 73 6.05 9.71 -4.80
C CYS A 73 6.61 10.84 -5.71
N LEU A 74 7.69 11.54 -5.34
CA LEU A 74 8.38 12.39 -6.33
C LEU A 74 9.38 11.52 -7.12
N PRO A 75 9.27 11.41 -8.46
CA PRO A 75 10.37 10.86 -9.24
C PRO A 75 11.59 11.75 -9.03
N ASP A 76 12.77 11.14 -8.87
CA ASP A 76 14.05 11.86 -8.86
C ASP A 76 14.13 12.76 -10.10
N ALA A 77 13.89 14.06 -9.92
CA ALA A 77 14.07 15.07 -10.96
C ALA A 77 15.58 15.39 -11.12
N ALA A 78 16.42 14.35 -11.19
CA ALA A 78 17.86 14.45 -11.27
C ALA A 78 18.42 13.43 -12.28
N ASN A 79 18.02 13.57 -13.54
CA ASN A 79 18.81 13.23 -14.72
C ASN A 79 18.08 13.71 -15.99
N THR A 80 18.16 15.02 -16.23
CA THR A 80 18.04 15.62 -17.57
C THR A 80 19.39 16.18 -17.96
#